data_AF-A0A814TLH3-F1
#
_entry.id   AF-A0A814TLH3-F1
#
_cell.length_a   1.000
_cell.length_b   1.000
_cell.length_c   1.000
_cell.angle_alpha   90.00
_cell.angle_beta   90.00
_cell.angle_gamma   90.00
#
_symmetry.space_group_name_H-M   'P 1'
#
loop_
_entity.id
_entity.type
_entity.pdbx_description
1 polymer ?
#
loop_
_entity_poly.entity_id
_entity_poly.type
_entity_poly.pdbx_seq_one_letter_code
_entity_poly.pdbx_strand_id
1 'polypeptide(L)'
;MEMRPFMNIVVAMDEKNAIGHEGKLPWALLPTDYYWYLTHATTTKDASKRVALILGRLTFEDVIKFDKKYLSKWHLIVITKQLPESFYNTYADYDRNHIDVVNSFDQAAHKAKQLLDTPSSMIESVFVFGGVRPYEQALESKLVQRIYLTRIFAEVPQCDTRVSNFDLSDFRRIKRSSDEILAELDDKIFEENGWKYQFQTSSSSLTSTTTTIKLSSSSTTTTITSSLSTITAAITTTATEVITSSIPTSILLKQPIAIHLLNNSTKVSGKKYLFLYEIK
;
A
#
# COMPACT_ATOMS: atom_id res chain seq x y z
N MET A 1 -13.82 14.68 1.96
CA MET A 1 -13.12 13.79 2.90
C MET A 1 -11.81 13.42 2.23
N GLU A 2 -10.66 13.72 2.85
CA GLU A 2 -9.36 13.38 2.24
C GLU A 2 -9.20 11.87 2.12
N MET A 3 -8.66 11.40 0.99
CA MET A 3 -8.38 9.98 0.78
C MET A 3 -7.19 9.58 1.65
N ARG A 4 -7.37 8.55 2.47
CA ARG A 4 -6.25 7.92 3.19
C ARG A 4 -5.33 7.18 2.21
N PRO A 5 -4.04 7.00 2.52
CA PRO A 5 -3.14 6.21 1.69
C PRO A 5 -3.70 4.80 1.41
N PHE A 6 -3.65 4.37 0.14
CA PHE A 6 -4.24 3.09 -0.30
C PHE A 6 -3.50 2.42 -1.46
N MET A 7 -2.60 3.13 -2.14
CA MET A 7 -1.87 2.61 -3.30
C MET A 7 -0.43 2.25 -2.94
N ASN A 8 0.12 1.27 -3.64
CA ASN A 8 1.49 0.84 -3.47
C ASN A 8 2.33 1.26 -4.68
N ILE A 9 3.64 1.44 -4.51
CA ILE A 9 4.59 1.57 -5.62
C ILE A 9 5.41 0.29 -5.68
N VAL A 10 5.64 -0.24 -6.89
CA VAL A 10 6.67 -1.25 -7.13
C VAL A 10 7.60 -0.74 -8.23
N VAL A 11 8.91 -0.72 -7.96
CA VAL A 11 9.89 -0.07 -8.84
C VAL A 11 11.30 -0.61 -8.61
N ALA A 12 12.06 -0.78 -9.69
CA ALA A 12 13.50 -1.04 -9.65
C ALA A 12 14.25 0.21 -10.11
N MET A 13 15.26 0.65 -9.35
CA MET A 13 16.05 1.83 -9.70
C MET A 13 17.49 1.78 -9.20
N ASP A 14 18.38 2.46 -9.93
CA ASP A 14 19.80 2.62 -9.60
C ASP A 14 20.05 3.61 -8.44
N GLU A 15 21.30 3.87 -8.06
CA GLU A 15 21.64 4.81 -6.97
C GLU A 15 21.31 6.29 -7.27
N LYS A 16 21.02 6.61 -8.53
CA LYS A 16 20.60 7.93 -9.02
C LYS A 16 19.15 7.92 -9.53
N ASN A 17 18.35 6.94 -9.10
CA ASN A 17 16.94 6.78 -9.44
C ASN A 17 16.66 6.62 -10.96
N ALA A 18 17.59 6.05 -11.72
CA ALA A 18 17.37 5.56 -13.09
C ALA A 18 16.37 4.42 -13.09
N ILE A 19 15.42 4.46 -14.03
CA ILE A 19 14.47 3.37 -14.26
C ILE A 19 14.42 2.91 -15.73
N GLY A 20 15.04 3.64 -16.66
CA GLY A 20 14.97 3.29 -18.07
C GLY A 20 15.97 4.03 -18.97
N HIS A 21 16.24 3.41 -20.12
CA HIS A 21 16.96 4.00 -21.24
C HIS A 21 16.37 3.47 -22.54
N GLU A 22 16.03 4.35 -23.48
CA GLU A 22 15.44 4.00 -24.78
C GLU A 22 14.22 3.06 -24.68
N GLY A 23 13.38 3.27 -23.66
CA GLY A 23 12.18 2.46 -23.42
C GLY A 23 12.44 1.05 -22.88
N LYS A 24 13.64 0.79 -22.36
CA LYS A 24 14.01 -0.50 -21.73
C LYS A 24 14.62 -0.29 -20.36
N LEU A 25 14.69 -1.36 -19.58
CA LEU A 25 15.48 -1.37 -18.34
C LEU A 25 16.97 -1.14 -18.69
N PRO A 26 17.71 -0.33 -17.91
CA PRO A 26 19.11 -0.03 -18.21
C PRO A 26 20.09 -1.17 -17.87
N TRP A 27 19.61 -2.21 -17.18
CA TRP A 27 20.35 -3.40 -16.81
C TRP A 27 19.80 -4.65 -17.49
N ALA A 28 20.59 -5.72 -17.49
CA ALA A 28 20.16 -7.03 -17.98
C ALA A 28 18.97 -7.55 -17.16
N LEU A 29 18.15 -8.43 -17.73
CA LEU A 29 17.04 -9.06 -17.00
C LEU A 29 17.54 -9.66 -15.68
N LEU A 30 16.89 -9.34 -14.57
CA LEU A 30 17.20 -9.88 -13.24
C LEU A 30 16.05 -10.79 -12.83
N PRO A 31 16.17 -12.14 -12.97
CA PRO A 31 15.05 -13.05 -12.77
C PRO A 31 14.36 -12.91 -11.40
N THR A 32 15.12 -12.70 -10.33
CA THR A 32 14.53 -12.58 -8.99
C THR A 32 13.82 -11.23 -8.80
N ASP A 33 14.34 -10.14 -9.37
CA ASP A 33 13.62 -8.84 -9.40
C ASP A 33 12.35 -8.91 -10.26
N TYR A 34 12.41 -9.55 -11.42
CA TYR A 34 11.23 -9.72 -12.27
C TYR A 34 10.14 -10.54 -11.55
N TYR A 35 10.54 -11.61 -10.84
CA TYR A 35 9.64 -12.36 -9.98
C TYR A 35 9.06 -11.50 -8.84
N TRP A 36 9.89 -10.68 -8.19
CA TRP A 36 9.46 -9.74 -7.17
C TRP A 36 8.43 -8.74 -7.69
N TYR A 37 8.74 -8.09 -8.81
CA TYR A 37 7.94 -7.06 -9.46
C TYR A 37 6.55 -7.58 -9.84
N LEU A 38 6.51 -8.72 -10.55
CA LEU A 38 5.25 -9.32 -11.00
C LEU A 38 4.44 -9.92 -9.87
N THR A 39 5.08 -10.57 -8.89
CA THR A 39 4.36 -11.17 -7.76
C THR A 39 3.59 -10.11 -6.98
N HIS A 40 4.22 -8.97 -6.67
CA HIS A 40 3.52 -7.86 -6.03
C HIS A 40 2.36 -7.33 -6.86
N ALA A 41 2.52 -7.27 -8.19
CA ALA A 41 1.52 -6.73 -9.09
C ALA A 41 0.44 -7.74 -9.51
N THR A 42 0.52 -9.02 -9.14
CA THR A 42 -0.42 -10.06 -9.61
C THR A 42 -1.06 -10.88 -8.49
N THR A 43 -0.44 -10.95 -7.31
CA THR A 43 -0.99 -11.73 -6.20
C THR A 43 -2.12 -11.00 -5.51
N THR A 44 -3.21 -11.73 -5.32
CA THR A 44 -4.38 -11.37 -4.52
C THR A 44 -4.66 -12.48 -3.52
N LYS A 45 -5.27 -12.14 -2.37
CA LYS A 45 -5.77 -13.09 -1.38
C LYS A 45 -6.94 -13.88 -1.95
N ASP A 46 -7.84 -13.21 -2.65
CA ASP A 46 -8.89 -13.84 -3.44
C ASP A 46 -8.41 -14.03 -4.89
N ALA A 47 -8.19 -15.27 -5.29
CA ALA A 47 -7.66 -15.61 -6.61
C ALA A 47 -8.57 -15.20 -7.80
N SER A 48 -9.85 -14.90 -7.53
CA SER A 48 -10.80 -14.38 -8.51
C SER A 48 -10.63 -12.88 -8.77
N LYS A 49 -9.99 -12.16 -7.84
CA LYS A 49 -9.74 -10.72 -7.92
C LYS A 49 -8.49 -10.39 -8.72
N ARG A 50 -8.35 -9.09 -8.98
CA ARG A 50 -7.33 -8.45 -9.79
C ARG A 50 -6.62 -7.36 -8.99
N VAL A 51 -5.43 -7.02 -9.46
CA VAL A 51 -4.69 -5.82 -9.04
C VAL A 51 -4.97 -4.71 -10.04
N ALA A 52 -5.32 -3.52 -9.56
CA ALA A 52 -5.41 -2.34 -10.42
C ALA A 52 -4.03 -1.69 -10.59
N LEU A 53 -3.59 -1.49 -11.83
CA LEU A 53 -2.31 -0.87 -12.17
C LEU A 53 -2.53 0.53 -12.71
N ILE A 54 -1.99 1.55 -12.03
CA ILE A 54 -1.93 2.93 -12.54
C ILE A 54 -0.61 3.09 -13.28
N LEU A 55 -0.69 3.40 -14.57
CA LEU A 55 0.50 3.50 -15.41
C LEU A 55 0.37 4.50 -16.56
N GLY A 56 1.51 4.92 -17.10
CA GLY A 56 1.58 5.76 -18.29
C GLY A 56 1.45 4.94 -19.57
N ARG A 57 1.03 5.56 -20.68
CA ARG A 57 0.85 4.88 -21.98
C ARG A 57 2.05 4.05 -22.45
N LEU A 58 3.29 4.54 -22.32
CA LEU A 58 4.45 3.77 -22.79
C LEU A 58 4.63 2.48 -21.99
N THR A 59 4.49 2.57 -20.67
CA THR A 59 4.49 1.40 -19.78
C THR A 59 3.32 0.46 -20.08
N PHE A 60 2.13 0.98 -20.40
CA PHE A 60 1.00 0.16 -20.87
C PHE A 60 1.39 -0.66 -22.10
N GLU A 61 1.97 -0.01 -23.11
CA GLU A 61 2.37 -0.65 -24.37
C GLU A 61 3.42 -1.75 -24.17
N ASP A 62 4.31 -1.60 -23.20
CA ASP A 62 5.29 -2.63 -22.84
C ASP A 62 4.61 -3.79 -22.10
N VAL A 63 3.81 -3.50 -21.08
CA VAL A 63 3.11 -4.49 -20.27
C VAL A 63 2.21 -5.40 -21.12
N ILE A 64 1.45 -4.83 -22.05
CA ILE A 64 0.58 -5.62 -22.94
C ILE A 64 1.34 -6.45 -23.96
N LYS A 65 2.64 -6.20 -24.20
CA LYS A 65 3.47 -6.98 -25.13
C LYS A 65 4.23 -8.08 -24.40
N PHE A 66 4.90 -7.73 -23.30
CA PHE A 66 5.84 -8.61 -22.62
C PHE A 66 5.17 -9.52 -21.58
N ASP A 67 4.06 -9.07 -20.97
CA ASP A 67 3.43 -9.75 -19.83
C ASP A 67 1.98 -10.19 -20.10
N LYS A 68 1.68 -10.53 -21.36
CA LYS A 68 0.33 -10.95 -21.82
C LYS A 68 -0.33 -12.02 -20.95
N LYS A 69 0.47 -12.94 -20.40
CA LYS A 69 -0.02 -14.04 -19.54
C LYS A 69 -0.67 -13.55 -18.23
N TYR A 70 -0.40 -12.32 -17.79
CA TYR A 70 -0.94 -11.74 -16.56
C TYR A 70 -2.09 -10.75 -16.79
N LEU A 71 -2.51 -10.50 -18.04
CA LEU A 71 -3.59 -9.54 -18.33
C LEU A 71 -4.91 -9.89 -17.61
N SER A 72 -5.17 -11.18 -17.37
CA SER A 72 -6.33 -11.64 -16.58
C SER A 72 -6.23 -11.34 -15.08
N LYS A 73 -5.06 -10.95 -14.58
CA LYS A 73 -4.79 -10.57 -13.18
C LYS A 73 -4.83 -9.06 -12.96
N TRP A 74 -4.96 -8.27 -14.03
CA TRP A 74 -4.87 -6.82 -13.96
C TRP A 74 -6.14 -6.10 -14.35
N HIS A 75 -6.27 -4.89 -13.81
CA HIS A 75 -7.15 -3.84 -14.31
C HIS A 75 -6.29 -2.61 -14.57
N LEU A 76 -6.20 -2.17 -15.82
CA LEU A 76 -5.21 -1.19 -16.26
C LEU A 76 -5.84 0.21 -16.28
N ILE A 77 -5.27 1.16 -15.53
CA ILE A 77 -5.67 2.56 -15.51
C ILE A 77 -4.57 3.36 -16.20
N VAL A 78 -4.81 3.71 -17.46
CA VAL A 78 -3.80 4.28 -18.37
C VAL A 78 -3.91 5.80 -18.40
N ILE A 79 -2.84 6.47 -17.96
CA ILE A 79 -2.72 7.93 -18.03
C ILE A 79 -2.17 8.32 -19.41
N THR A 80 -2.99 9.04 -20.18
CA THR A 80 -2.62 9.52 -21.52
C THR A 80 -3.42 10.78 -21.90
N LYS A 81 -2.84 11.60 -22.79
CA LYS A 81 -3.56 12.71 -23.42
C LYS A 81 -4.39 12.28 -24.64
N GLN A 82 -4.22 11.04 -25.09
CA GLN A 82 -4.99 10.48 -26.20
C GLN A 82 -6.46 10.35 -25.79
N LEU A 83 -7.37 10.67 -26.73
CA LEU A 83 -8.80 10.48 -26.50
C LEU A 83 -9.13 8.99 -26.32
N PRO A 84 -10.02 8.62 -25.38
CA PRO A 84 -10.34 7.22 -25.10
C PRO A 84 -10.75 6.42 -26.35
N GLU A 85 -11.60 6.97 -27.21
CA GLU A 85 -12.04 6.28 -28.43
C GLU A 85 -10.87 5.96 -29.37
N SER A 86 -9.95 6.91 -29.56
CA SER A 86 -8.74 6.69 -30.35
C SER A 86 -7.84 5.63 -29.71
N PHE A 87 -7.72 5.65 -28.38
CA PHE A 87 -6.95 4.67 -27.63
C PHE A 87 -7.54 3.26 -27.81
N TYR A 88 -8.84 3.08 -27.57
CA TYR A 88 -9.49 1.77 -27.71
C TYR A 88 -9.43 1.24 -29.15
N ASN A 89 -9.54 2.09 -30.16
CA ASN A 89 -9.36 1.69 -31.55
C ASN A 89 -7.92 1.25 -31.84
N THR A 90 -6.91 1.86 -31.21
CA THR A 90 -5.50 1.46 -31.34
C THR A 90 -5.22 0.09 -30.71
N TYR A 91 -5.92 -0.24 -29.63
CA TYR A 91 -5.73 -1.48 -28.85
C TYR A 91 -7.00 -2.34 -28.84
N ALA A 92 -7.65 -2.49 -30.00
CA ALA A 92 -8.95 -3.15 -30.13
C ALA A 92 -8.93 -4.65 -29.75
N ASP A 93 -7.76 -5.29 -29.78
CA ASP A 93 -7.58 -6.71 -29.42
C ASP A 93 -7.62 -6.96 -27.91
N TYR A 94 -7.68 -5.91 -27.08
CA TYR A 94 -7.66 -6.02 -25.62
C TYR A 94 -9.03 -5.71 -25.02
N ASP A 95 -9.39 -6.43 -23.95
CA ASP A 95 -10.68 -6.25 -23.29
C ASP A 95 -10.76 -4.89 -22.58
N ARG A 96 -11.50 -3.96 -23.21
CA ARG A 96 -11.70 -2.60 -22.71
C ARG A 96 -12.40 -2.55 -21.34
N ASN A 97 -13.09 -3.61 -20.90
CA ASN A 97 -13.73 -3.63 -19.57
C ASN A 97 -12.70 -3.62 -18.43
N HIS A 98 -11.45 -3.98 -18.74
CA HIS A 98 -10.32 -3.99 -17.81
C HIS A 98 -9.29 -2.90 -18.13
N ILE A 99 -9.68 -1.90 -18.93
CA ILE A 99 -8.81 -0.78 -19.32
C ILE A 99 -9.57 0.54 -19.21
N ASP A 100 -9.22 1.33 -18.21
CA ASP A 100 -9.70 2.69 -18.06
C ASP A 100 -8.66 3.68 -18.59
N VAL A 101 -9.09 4.60 -19.45
CA VAL A 101 -8.25 5.67 -19.99
C VAL A 101 -8.56 6.98 -19.26
N VAL A 102 -7.55 7.59 -18.66
CA VAL A 102 -7.67 8.84 -17.89
C VAL A 102 -6.59 9.84 -18.31
N ASN A 103 -6.80 11.13 -18.05
CA ASN A 103 -5.90 12.18 -18.54
C ASN A 103 -4.95 12.77 -17.48
N SER A 104 -5.12 12.38 -16.21
CA SER A 104 -4.30 12.85 -15.09
C SER A 104 -4.14 11.79 -14.01
N PHE A 105 -3.13 11.97 -13.15
CA PHE A 105 -2.93 11.12 -11.99
C PHE A 105 -4.10 11.23 -10.99
N ASP A 106 -4.64 12.42 -10.78
CA ASP A 106 -5.78 12.60 -9.88
C ASP A 106 -7.00 11.79 -10.36
N GLN A 107 -7.29 11.80 -11.65
CA GLN A 107 -8.36 10.96 -12.21
C GLN A 107 -8.05 9.47 -12.04
N ALA A 108 -6.79 9.07 -12.24
CA ALA A 108 -6.36 7.68 -12.02
C ALA A 108 -6.56 7.26 -10.56
N ALA A 109 -6.16 8.11 -9.60
CA ALA A 109 -6.31 7.86 -8.17
C ALA A 109 -7.78 7.77 -7.76
N HIS A 110 -8.64 8.69 -8.23
CA HIS A 110 -10.08 8.64 -7.96
C HIS A 110 -10.71 7.38 -8.54
N LYS A 111 -10.34 7.01 -9.77
CA LYS A 111 -10.84 5.81 -10.42
C LYS A 111 -10.40 4.54 -9.69
N ALA A 112 -9.13 4.46 -9.31
CA ALA A 112 -8.60 3.35 -8.52
C ALA A 112 -9.29 3.23 -7.17
N LYS A 113 -9.56 4.36 -6.51
CA LYS A 113 -10.28 4.39 -5.24
C LYS A 113 -11.73 3.96 -5.40
N GLN A 114 -12.42 4.43 -6.44
CA GLN A 114 -13.77 4.00 -6.78
C GLN A 114 -13.83 2.49 -7.01
N LEU A 115 -12.87 1.93 -7.75
CA LEU A 115 -12.77 0.50 -7.99
C LEU A 115 -12.54 -0.28 -6.68
N LEU A 116 -11.68 0.19 -5.77
CA LEU A 116 -11.48 -0.47 -4.48
C LEU A 116 -12.71 -0.43 -3.57
N ASP A 117 -13.43 0.69 -3.55
CA ASP A 117 -14.53 0.91 -2.62
C ASP A 117 -15.87 0.33 -3.10
N THR A 118 -15.97 -0.03 -4.38
CA THR A 118 -17.17 -0.64 -4.94
C THR A 118 -17.32 -2.08 -4.44
N PRO A 119 -18.39 -2.45 -3.71
CA PRO A 119 -18.51 -3.78 -3.09
C PRO A 119 -18.48 -4.96 -4.06
N SER A 120 -18.99 -4.77 -5.28
CA SER A 120 -19.00 -5.76 -6.36
C SER A 120 -17.72 -5.76 -7.21
N SER A 121 -16.73 -4.96 -6.83
CA SER A 121 -15.49 -4.85 -7.59
C SER A 121 -14.63 -6.09 -7.45
N MET A 122 -13.98 -6.44 -8.56
CA MET A 122 -12.97 -7.48 -8.60
C MET A 122 -11.57 -6.95 -8.24
N ILE A 123 -11.44 -5.71 -7.76
CA ILE A 123 -10.13 -5.12 -7.42
C ILE A 123 -9.83 -5.33 -5.94
N GLU A 124 -8.66 -5.88 -5.63
CA GLU A 124 -8.21 -6.09 -4.25
C GLU A 124 -7.15 -5.08 -3.79
N SER A 125 -6.28 -4.67 -4.71
CA SER A 125 -5.16 -3.77 -4.41
C SER A 125 -4.84 -2.88 -5.60
N VAL A 126 -4.14 -1.77 -5.32
CA VAL A 126 -3.74 -0.78 -6.32
C VAL A 126 -2.22 -0.62 -6.29
N PHE A 127 -1.60 -0.65 -7.45
CA PHE A 127 -0.19 -0.36 -7.65
C PHE A 127 0.00 0.74 -8.68
N VAL A 128 0.86 1.70 -8.37
CA VAL A 128 1.46 2.59 -9.35
C VAL A 128 2.63 1.83 -9.97
N PHE A 129 2.52 1.60 -11.27
CA PHE A 129 3.37 0.67 -12.02
C PHE A 129 4.31 1.39 -13.01
N GLY A 130 4.38 2.72 -12.89
CA GLY A 130 5.27 3.58 -13.66
C GLY A 130 4.70 4.05 -15.00
N GLY A 131 5.47 4.72 -15.86
CA GLY A 131 6.87 5.13 -15.65
C GLY A 131 7.02 6.40 -14.80
N VAL A 132 8.02 7.23 -15.15
CA VAL A 132 8.45 8.41 -14.37
C VAL A 132 7.28 9.25 -13.88
N ARG A 133 6.42 9.73 -14.79
CA ARG A 133 5.34 10.65 -14.41
C ARG A 133 4.36 10.06 -13.39
N PRO A 134 3.76 8.86 -13.60
CA PRO A 134 2.96 8.21 -12.56
C PRO A 134 3.69 8.04 -11.23
N TYR A 135 4.99 7.67 -11.24
CA TYR A 135 5.76 7.54 -9.99
C TYR A 135 5.93 8.88 -9.27
N GLU A 136 6.36 9.92 -9.98
CA GLU A 136 6.58 11.25 -9.40
C GLU A 136 5.28 11.82 -8.82
N GLN A 137 4.18 11.72 -9.55
CA GLN A 137 2.86 12.19 -9.10
C GLN A 137 2.32 11.39 -7.91
N ALA A 138 2.61 10.08 -7.86
CA ALA A 138 2.22 9.25 -6.73
C ALA A 138 2.93 9.67 -5.44
N LEU A 139 4.25 9.92 -5.51
CA LEU A 139 5.05 10.36 -4.36
C LEU A 139 4.57 11.73 -3.82
N GLU A 140 4.11 12.61 -4.70
CA GLU A 140 3.55 13.91 -4.33
C GLU A 140 2.15 13.83 -3.71
N SER A 141 1.35 12.83 -4.10
CA SER A 141 -0.08 12.74 -3.76
C SER A 141 -0.41 12.46 -2.29
N LYS A 142 0.56 12.01 -1.48
CA LYS A 142 0.36 11.45 -0.13
C LYS A 142 -0.59 10.24 -0.07
N LEU A 143 -0.95 9.64 -1.21
CA LEU A 143 -1.84 8.47 -1.27
C LEU A 143 -1.08 7.13 -1.22
N VAL A 144 0.25 7.16 -1.30
CA VAL A 144 1.09 5.96 -1.30
C VAL A 144 1.22 5.42 0.12
N GLN A 145 0.78 4.18 0.34
CA GLN A 145 0.90 3.48 1.63
C GLN A 145 2.22 2.72 1.76
N ARG A 146 2.71 2.11 0.67
CA ARG A 146 3.92 1.28 0.67
C ARG A 146 4.70 1.43 -0.62
N ILE A 147 6.02 1.30 -0.52
CA ILE A 147 6.96 1.30 -1.63
C ILE A 147 7.76 0.00 -1.56
N TYR A 148 7.69 -0.79 -2.63
CA TYR A 148 8.45 -2.01 -2.87
C TYR A 148 9.56 -1.68 -3.86
N LEU A 149 10.75 -1.42 -3.34
CA LEU A 149 11.89 -0.92 -4.09
C LEU A 149 12.91 -2.03 -4.31
N THR A 150 13.29 -2.25 -5.55
CA THR A 150 14.54 -2.95 -5.89
C THR A 150 15.63 -1.90 -6.10
N ARG A 151 16.59 -1.82 -5.19
CA ARG A 151 17.72 -0.90 -5.30
C ARG A 151 18.87 -1.58 -6.00
N ILE A 152 19.19 -1.16 -7.21
CA ILE A 152 20.37 -1.61 -7.96
C ILE A 152 21.59 -0.82 -7.46
N PHE A 153 22.64 -1.52 -7.04
CA PHE A 153 23.88 -0.94 -6.52
C PHE A 153 24.82 -0.57 -7.65
N ALA A 154 24.40 0.39 -8.46
CA ALA A 154 25.15 0.94 -9.57
C ALA A 154 24.67 2.37 -9.87
N GLU A 155 25.52 3.12 -10.58
CA GLU A 155 25.12 4.35 -11.27
C GLU A 155 25.16 4.08 -12.77
N VAL A 156 24.01 4.03 -13.43
CA VAL A 156 23.96 3.70 -14.86
C VAL A 156 24.29 4.96 -15.68
N PRO A 157 25.35 4.95 -16.51
CA PRO A 157 25.87 6.15 -17.17
C PRO A 157 25.01 6.66 -18.33
N GLN A 158 24.19 5.80 -18.95
CA GLN A 158 23.35 6.13 -20.11
C GLN A 158 21.88 5.89 -19.75
N CYS A 159 21.27 6.86 -19.07
CA CYS A 159 19.87 6.79 -18.64
C CYS A 159 19.17 8.11 -19.00
N ASP A 160 18.08 8.01 -19.75
CA ASP A 160 17.22 9.13 -20.13
C ASP A 160 15.95 9.23 -19.27
N THR A 161 15.69 8.21 -18.44
CA THR A 161 14.46 8.06 -17.69
C THR A 161 14.76 7.90 -16.20
N ARG A 162 14.63 9.00 -15.44
CA ARG A 162 14.89 9.07 -13.99
C ARG A 162 13.69 9.61 -13.23
N VAL A 163 13.50 9.14 -12.00
CA VAL A 163 12.51 9.71 -11.06
C VAL A 163 13.21 10.80 -10.25
N SER A 164 12.85 12.06 -10.48
CA SER A 164 13.59 13.22 -9.95
C SER A 164 13.25 13.55 -8.50
N ASN A 165 12.00 13.31 -8.09
CA ASN A 165 11.46 13.64 -6.78
C ASN A 165 11.38 12.43 -5.83
N PHE A 166 12.23 11.42 -6.02
CA PHE A 166 12.23 10.21 -5.18
C PHE A 166 12.76 10.53 -3.77
N ASP A 167 11.86 11.05 -2.93
CA ASP A 167 12.09 11.36 -1.53
C ASP A 167 11.27 10.41 -0.66
N LEU A 168 11.96 9.75 0.28
CA LEU A 168 11.38 8.80 1.22
C LEU A 168 11.25 9.38 2.63
N SER A 169 11.37 10.70 2.81
CA SER A 169 11.26 11.37 4.12
C SER A 169 9.97 11.03 4.87
N ASP A 170 8.86 10.86 4.13
CA ASP A 170 7.55 10.52 4.69
C ASP A 170 7.36 9.02 4.91
N PHE A 171 8.36 8.21 4.60
CA PHE A 171 8.33 6.76 4.67
C PHE A 171 9.34 6.23 5.67
N ARG A 172 9.01 5.09 6.29
CA ARG A 172 9.92 4.34 7.15
C ARG A 172 10.22 3.01 6.49
N ARG A 173 11.50 2.66 6.40
CA ARG A 173 11.91 1.30 6.02
C ARG A 173 11.35 0.33 7.05
N ILE A 174 10.69 -0.71 6.56
CA ILE A 174 10.10 -1.77 7.37
C ILE A 174 10.63 -3.12 6.90
N LYS A 175 10.65 -4.08 7.82
CA LYS A 175 10.80 -5.48 7.49
C LYS A 175 9.41 -6.11 7.52
N ARG A 176 8.98 -6.72 6.42
CA ARG A 176 7.66 -7.36 6.33
C ARG A 176 7.60 -8.59 7.22
N SER A 177 6.41 -8.90 7.72
CA SER A 177 6.22 -10.10 8.54
C SER A 177 6.42 -11.35 7.68
N SER A 178 6.91 -12.44 8.27
CA SER A 178 7.31 -13.64 7.51
C SER A 178 6.15 -14.34 6.78
N ASP A 179 4.91 -14.03 7.14
CA ASP A 179 3.69 -14.49 6.47
C ASP A 179 3.30 -13.61 5.27
N GLU A 180 3.90 -12.43 5.11
CA GLU A 180 3.73 -11.61 3.91
C GLU A 180 4.50 -12.20 2.72
N ILE A 181 3.93 -12.05 1.53
CA ILE A 181 4.50 -12.59 0.30
C ILE A 181 5.90 -12.01 0.03
N LEU A 182 6.87 -12.88 -0.25
CA LEU A 182 8.27 -12.53 -0.52
C LEU A 182 8.98 -11.82 0.65
N ALA A 183 8.43 -11.82 1.86
CA ALA A 183 9.07 -11.19 3.02
C ALA A 183 10.46 -11.74 3.30
N GLU A 184 10.72 -12.99 2.93
CA GLU A 184 12.03 -13.62 3.02
C GLU A 184 13.08 -13.00 2.09
N LEU A 185 12.68 -12.22 1.09
CA LEU A 185 13.61 -11.53 0.18
C LEU A 185 14.02 -10.14 0.68
N ASP A 186 13.29 -9.57 1.65
CA ASP A 186 13.60 -8.24 2.21
C ASP A 186 15.04 -8.19 2.74
N ASP A 187 15.73 -7.11 2.39
CA ASP A 187 17.09 -6.77 2.82
C ASP A 187 18.19 -7.79 2.44
N LYS A 188 17.87 -8.85 1.70
CA LYS A 188 18.89 -9.74 1.12
C LYS A 188 19.58 -9.07 -0.07
N ILE A 189 20.89 -9.27 -0.17
CA ILE A 189 21.68 -8.86 -1.33
C ILE A 189 21.65 -9.98 -2.36
N PHE A 190 21.29 -9.64 -3.58
CA PHE A 190 21.28 -10.52 -4.74
C PHE A 190 22.35 -10.07 -5.74
N GLU A 191 22.86 -11.01 -6.51
CA GLU A 191 23.75 -10.74 -7.64
C GLU A 191 23.31 -11.63 -8.81
N GLU A 192 22.80 -11.01 -9.88
CA GLU A 192 22.35 -11.71 -11.09
C GLU A 192 22.86 -10.96 -12.31
N ASN A 193 23.38 -11.69 -13.31
CA ASN A 193 23.83 -11.12 -14.58
C ASN A 193 24.79 -9.92 -14.43
N GLY A 194 25.63 -9.93 -13.40
CA GLY A 194 26.62 -8.89 -13.10
C GLY A 194 26.07 -7.67 -12.33
N TRP A 195 24.80 -7.70 -11.91
CA TRP A 195 24.17 -6.60 -11.17
C TRP A 195 23.90 -7.02 -9.74
N LYS A 196 24.36 -6.21 -8.78
CA LYS A 196 24.06 -6.36 -7.36
C LYS A 196 22.89 -5.48 -6.97
N TYR A 197 21.98 -6.02 -6.17
CA TYR A 197 20.80 -5.28 -5.74
C TYR A 197 20.20 -5.83 -4.44
N GLN A 198 19.23 -5.09 -3.89
CA GLN A 198 18.50 -5.46 -2.69
C GLN A 198 17.04 -5.02 -2.77
N PHE A 199 16.14 -5.83 -2.23
CA PHE A 199 14.74 -5.44 -2.03
C PHE A 199 14.57 -4.68 -0.71
N GLN A 200 13.88 -3.55 -0.78
CA GLN A 200 13.59 -2.68 0.34
C GLN A 200 12.10 -2.38 0.36
N THR A 201 11.48 -2.55 1.52
CA THR A 201 10.08 -2.17 1.73
C THR A 201 10.02 -0.97 2.65
N SER A 202 9.25 0.04 2.26
CA SER A 202 8.97 1.21 3.09
C SER A 202 7.47 1.44 3.20
N SER A 203 7.01 1.87 4.38
CA SER A 203 5.61 2.20 4.65
C SER A 203 5.48 3.68 4.98
N SER A 204 4.36 4.28 4.57
CA SER A 204 4.05 5.68 4.89
C SER A 204 4.01 5.89 6.40
N SER A 205 4.63 6.95 6.89
CA SER A 205 4.54 7.38 8.29
C SER A 205 3.17 7.97 8.63
N LEU A 206 2.39 8.36 7.61
CA LEU A 206 1.06 8.96 7.78
C LEU A 206 0.00 7.94 8.22
N THR A 207 0.29 6.63 8.12
CA THR A 207 -0.64 5.57 8.52
C THR A 207 -0.54 5.19 10.01
N SER A 208 0.42 5.74 10.76
CA SER A 208 0.70 5.33 12.14
C SER A 208 0.56 6.49 13.13
N THR A 209 -0.67 6.91 13.42
CA THR A 209 -0.94 7.72 14.61
C THR A 209 -1.01 6.81 15.83
N THR A 210 0.14 6.40 16.36
CA THR A 210 0.20 5.70 17.66
C THR A 210 0.17 6.74 18.78
N THR A 211 -1.01 7.04 19.32
CA THR A 211 -1.14 7.87 20.54
C THR A 211 -0.66 7.07 21.74
N THR A 212 0.52 7.41 22.27
CA THR A 212 1.02 6.82 23.52
C THR A 212 0.41 7.56 24.71
N ILE A 213 -0.54 6.93 25.40
CA ILE A 213 -1.13 7.49 26.63
C ILE A 213 -0.27 7.08 27.84
N LYS A 214 0.33 8.06 28.51
CA LYS A 214 1.05 7.86 29.77
C LYS A 214 0.04 7.97 30.93
N LEU A 215 -0.35 6.86 31.54
CA LEU A 215 -1.15 6.91 32.77
C LEU A 215 -0.25 7.20 33.98
N SER A 216 -0.50 8.31 34.65
CA SER A 216 -0.04 8.59 36.02
C SER A 216 -1.20 8.36 37.00
N SER A 217 -0.95 7.62 38.07
CA SER A 217 -1.92 7.28 39.09
C SER A 217 -2.26 8.49 39.96
N SER A 218 -3.30 9.23 39.59
CA SER A 218 -4.12 10.02 40.52
C SER A 218 -5.43 10.35 39.82
N SER A 219 -6.53 9.92 40.42
CA SER A 219 -7.93 10.10 40.01
C SER A 219 -8.19 11.43 39.29
N THR A 220 -8.27 11.40 37.96
CA THR A 220 -8.74 12.54 37.16
C THR A 220 -9.37 12.03 35.87
N THR A 221 -10.63 12.38 35.64
CA THR A 221 -11.32 12.21 34.36
C THR A 221 -10.49 12.84 33.24
N THR A 222 -10.11 12.06 32.24
CA THR A 222 -9.33 12.56 31.09
C THR A 222 -10.25 12.69 29.88
N THR A 223 -10.43 13.90 29.38
CA THR A 223 -11.17 14.16 28.13
C THR A 223 -10.19 14.08 26.96
N ILE A 224 -10.46 13.22 25.98
CA ILE A 224 -9.65 13.08 24.76
C ILE A 224 -10.34 13.88 23.64
N THR A 225 -9.69 14.95 23.20
CA THR A 225 -10.08 15.69 22.00
C THR A 225 -9.15 15.30 20.85
N SER A 226 -9.70 14.69 19.81
CA SER A 226 -9.04 14.57 18.51
C SER A 226 -9.80 15.42 17.49
N SER A 227 -9.13 15.90 16.44
CA SER A 227 -9.72 16.77 15.41
C SER A 227 -10.81 16.09 14.56
N LEU A 228 -11.12 14.80 14.79
CA LEU A 228 -12.11 14.04 14.02
C LEU A 228 -13.14 13.31 14.88
N SER A 229 -13.01 13.26 16.22
CA SER A 229 -14.07 12.84 17.15
C SER A 229 -13.66 13.03 18.62
N THR A 230 -14.66 13.28 19.48
CA THR A 230 -14.54 13.29 20.95
C THR A 230 -14.84 11.88 21.47
N ILE A 231 -13.86 11.25 22.14
CA ILE A 231 -14.09 10.00 22.88
C ILE A 231 -13.98 10.34 24.36
N THR A 232 -15.11 10.30 25.07
CA THR A 232 -15.13 10.46 26.53
C THR A 232 -15.18 9.07 27.17
N ALA A 233 -14.08 8.64 27.78
CA ALA A 233 -14.06 7.43 28.59
C ALA A 233 -13.94 7.81 30.07
N ALA A 234 -14.96 7.50 30.86
CA ALA A 234 -14.88 7.60 32.32
C ALA A 234 -14.29 6.29 32.86
N ILE A 235 -13.07 6.34 33.41
CA ILE A 235 -12.48 5.21 34.13
C ILE A 235 -12.70 5.48 35.62
N THR A 236 -13.69 4.81 36.21
CA THR A 236 -13.90 4.82 37.66
C THR A 236 -13.14 3.63 38.27
N THR A 237 -11.99 3.89 38.87
CA THR A 237 -11.31 2.90 39.70
C THR A 237 -11.73 3.08 41.16
N THR A 238 -12.65 2.25 41.64
CA THR A 238 -12.80 1.98 43.07
C THR A 238 -12.08 0.68 43.37
N ALA A 239 -10.89 0.79 43.97
CA ALA A 239 -10.22 -0.36 44.59
C ALA A 239 -10.79 -0.53 46.00
N THR A 240 -11.43 -1.66 46.29
CA THR A 240 -11.05 -2.68 47.29
C THR A 240 -12.24 -3.61 47.59
N GLU A 241 -11.92 -4.89 47.74
CA GLU A 241 -12.72 -5.98 48.33
C GLU A 241 -13.70 -6.82 47.48
N VAL A 242 -13.82 -8.05 47.97
CA VAL A 242 -14.26 -9.31 47.36
C VAL A 242 -15.77 -9.45 47.45
N ILE A 243 -16.39 -10.12 46.47
CA ILE A 243 -17.54 -11.05 46.54
C ILE A 243 -18.44 -10.93 45.30
N THR A 244 -18.94 -12.10 44.96
CA THR A 244 -19.76 -12.63 43.88
C THR A 244 -21.02 -11.87 43.44
N SER A 245 -21.44 -12.23 42.22
CA SER A 245 -22.80 -12.23 41.66
C SER A 245 -23.29 -10.98 40.90
N SER A 246 -23.67 -11.26 39.65
CA SER A 246 -24.77 -10.70 38.84
C SER A 246 -25.16 -9.23 39.01
N ILE A 247 -24.89 -8.42 38.00
CA ILE A 247 -25.57 -7.14 37.74
C ILE A 247 -25.85 -7.01 36.22
N PRO A 248 -26.97 -6.37 35.83
CA PRO A 248 -27.83 -6.82 34.74
C PRO A 248 -27.57 -6.12 33.40
N THR A 249 -28.25 -6.69 32.42
CA THR A 249 -28.42 -6.26 31.03
C THR A 249 -28.81 -4.78 30.89
N SER A 250 -28.28 -4.20 29.82
CA SER A 250 -28.70 -2.99 29.08
C SER A 250 -28.00 -1.66 29.41
N ILE A 251 -27.06 -1.29 28.52
CA ILE A 251 -26.85 0.10 28.10
C ILE A 251 -27.21 0.15 26.61
N LEU A 252 -28.22 0.95 26.30
CA LEU A 252 -28.73 1.18 24.96
C LEU A 252 -27.71 2.02 24.17
N LEU A 253 -26.88 1.36 23.37
CA LEU A 253 -26.07 2.02 22.33
C LEU A 253 -26.88 2.02 21.02
N LYS A 254 -27.06 3.20 20.44
CA LYS A 254 -27.47 3.31 19.03
C LYS A 254 -26.29 2.79 18.19
N GLN A 255 -26.48 1.60 17.63
CA GLN A 255 -25.60 0.77 16.79
C GLN A 255 -24.68 -0.22 17.53
N PRO A 256 -24.70 -1.53 17.18
CA PRO A 256 -23.93 -2.55 17.86
C PRO A 256 -22.50 -2.63 17.31
N ILE A 257 -21.50 -2.31 18.15
CA ILE A 257 -20.14 -2.81 17.98
C ILE A 257 -20.00 -3.95 18.98
N ALA A 258 -19.87 -5.18 18.50
CA ALA A 258 -19.60 -6.33 19.34
C ALA A 258 -18.13 -6.25 19.83
N ILE A 259 -17.94 -6.00 21.12
CA ILE A 259 -16.62 -6.05 21.76
C ILE A 259 -16.46 -7.45 22.38
N HIS A 260 -15.68 -8.33 21.73
CA HIS A 260 -15.24 -9.57 22.35
C HIS A 260 -13.93 -9.34 23.11
N LEU A 261 -14.01 -9.39 24.44
CA LEU A 261 -12.83 -9.44 25.31
C LEU A 261 -12.26 -10.86 25.30
N LEU A 262 -11.15 -11.08 24.61
CA LEU A 262 -10.35 -12.29 24.76
C LEU A 262 -9.52 -12.18 26.05
N ASN A 263 -9.78 -13.10 26.98
CA ASN A 263 -9.12 -13.20 28.27
C ASN A 263 -7.69 -13.76 28.12
N ASN A 264 -6.78 -13.00 27.50
CA ASN A 264 -5.35 -13.36 27.46
C ASN A 264 -4.51 -12.19 27.97
N SER A 265 -4.30 -12.16 29.28
CA SER A 265 -3.29 -11.29 29.89
C SER A 265 -1.91 -11.91 29.71
N THR A 266 -1.12 -11.44 28.76
CA THR A 266 0.32 -11.72 28.72
C THR A 266 1.06 -10.73 29.63
N LYS A 267 1.64 -11.25 30.73
CA LYS A 267 2.56 -10.48 31.58
C LYS A 267 3.91 -10.37 30.88
N VAL A 268 4.28 -9.17 30.44
CA VAL A 268 5.67 -8.83 30.12
C VAL A 268 6.05 -7.64 30.98
N SER A 269 7.05 -7.82 31.85
CA SER A 269 7.62 -6.75 32.70
C SER A 269 6.61 -6.02 33.61
N GLY A 270 5.75 -6.76 34.33
CA GLY A 270 4.92 -6.19 35.40
C GLY A 270 3.82 -5.21 34.97
N LYS A 271 3.63 -4.96 33.66
CA LYS A 271 2.60 -4.08 33.11
C LYS A 271 1.50 -4.92 32.45
N LYS A 272 0.23 -4.58 32.71
CA LYS A 272 -0.92 -5.11 31.98
C LYS A 272 -1.15 -4.24 30.75
N TYR A 273 -1.21 -4.86 29.57
CA TYR A 273 -1.53 -4.18 28.31
C TYR A 273 -2.94 -4.55 27.88
N LEU A 274 -3.71 -3.55 27.44
CA LEU A 274 -5.00 -3.75 26.78
C LEU A 274 -4.77 -3.57 25.28
N PHE A 275 -4.95 -4.62 24.50
CA PHE A 275 -4.86 -4.54 23.04
C PHE A 275 -6.26 -4.29 22.49
N LEU A 276 -6.45 -3.14 21.85
CA LEU A 276 -7.63 -2.85 21.06
C LEU A 276 -7.33 -3.23 19.62
N TYR A 277 -7.99 -4.28 19.13
CA TYR A 277 -7.97 -4.63 17.72
C TYR A 277 -9.26 -4.14 17.07
N GLU A 278 -9.14 -3.37 16.01
CA GLU A 278 -10.23 -3.11 15.09
C GLU A 278 -10.28 -4.32 14.15
N ILE A 279 -11.26 -5.21 14.36
CA ILE A 279 -11.49 -6.34 13.46
C ILE A 279 -12.33 -5.83 12.29
N LYS A 280 -11.79 -5.92 11.07
CA LYS A 280 -12.58 -5.86 9.82
C LYS A 280 -12.95 -7.26 9.38
#